data_AF-A0A957R1E0-F1
#
_entry.id   AF-A0A957R1E0-F1
#
_cell.length_a   1.000
_cell.length_b   1.000
_cell.length_c   1.000
_cell.angle_alpha   90.00
_cell.angle_beta   90.00
_cell.angle_gamma   90.00
#
_symmetry.space_group_name_H-M   'P 1'
#
loop_
_entity.id
_entity.type
_entity.pdbx_description
1 polymer ?
#
loop_
_entity_poly.entity_id
_entity_poly.type
_entity_poly.pdbx_seq_one_letter_code
_entity_poly.pdbx_strand_id
1 'polypeptide(L)'
;MVESEYWRRYAADYRRMEVATIARWLEAGESGAVMGLVGCGRSNLLNFICHRPDALAPYLTRPDAHVLIMADIYNLPSNDLSSLYRTLLHAFSWNVERFQDGALQQDILRLYQENSDKLDPFQPQMALFDLMRACEQRGLQIVLVLNRFDRFCAKATDHMISSLRGLRDMFRGTLQFIAGMSQFLAYVDGPLSLGDVHDLLVTRLCWVGALNDADAATMIQDHFPAGLPEADKDQIGQLSGRYPSLLKAVCQWRQQVEAPGGNWVQALLAERSVQFRLGRIWQGLTQEERLALMELQKLQLELGRPGPSGTMAPPAARRHARLENDSGEILAGLAQRGLLAPAGKHWQIASELLVYYLVSTGSLTGGRLKLDPSSRILTAGRRKISDLTDMEFRILQYLFANPQARLSSTDIIENVWQSVTDIEYVDPNALQVHIANIRRKIEPLPHQPKHIVTWRGNPGGYQFFPEGKPGK
;
A
#
# COMPACT_ATOMS: atom_id res chain seq x y z
N MET A 1 24.05 17.67 -9.55
CA MET A 1 23.46 18.94 -10.05
C MET A 1 22.13 18.77 -10.80
N VAL A 2 22.02 17.92 -11.83
CA VAL A 2 20.77 17.75 -12.63
C VAL A 2 19.55 17.28 -11.82
N GLU A 3 19.72 16.38 -10.84
CA GLU A 3 18.60 15.93 -9.99
C GLU A 3 18.09 17.04 -9.05
N SER A 4 18.96 17.90 -8.50
CA SER A 4 18.55 18.98 -7.61
C SER A 4 17.65 19.99 -8.31
N GLU A 5 17.91 20.27 -9.59
CA GLU A 5 17.11 21.20 -10.40
C GLU A 5 15.71 20.64 -10.70
N TYR A 6 15.59 19.33 -10.95
CA TYR A 6 14.28 18.68 -11.11
C TYR A 6 13.37 18.87 -9.89
N TRP A 7 13.91 18.85 -8.67
CA TRP A 7 13.11 19.01 -7.46
C TRP A 7 12.74 20.48 -7.16
N ARG A 8 13.35 21.45 -7.86
CA ARG A 8 12.97 22.88 -7.74
C ARG A 8 11.65 23.22 -8.41
N ARG A 9 11.16 22.38 -9.32
CA ARG A 9 9.84 22.58 -9.96
C ARG A 9 8.66 22.38 -9.01
N TYR A 10 8.85 21.62 -7.93
CA TYR A 10 7.85 21.49 -6.88
C TYR A 10 7.84 22.76 -6.04
N ALA A 11 6.64 23.25 -5.73
CA ALA A 11 6.47 24.38 -4.82
C ALA A 11 7.08 24.07 -3.44
N ALA A 12 7.54 25.10 -2.73
CA ALA A 12 8.15 24.94 -1.41
C ALA A 12 7.19 24.33 -0.39
N ASP A 13 5.88 24.49 -0.61
CA ASP A 13 4.80 23.94 0.20
C ASP A 13 4.15 22.67 -0.37
N TYR A 14 4.81 22.02 -1.35
CA TYR A 14 4.36 20.74 -1.88
C TYR A 14 4.14 19.73 -0.75
N ARG A 15 2.97 19.08 -0.70
CA ARG A 15 2.61 18.12 0.36
C ARG A 15 2.77 18.70 1.78
N ARG A 16 2.39 19.97 1.96
CA ARG A 16 2.57 20.74 3.20
C ARG A 16 2.20 19.96 4.47
N MET A 17 1.06 19.26 4.47
CA MET A 17 0.55 18.53 5.65
C MET A 17 1.44 17.34 6.01
N GLU A 18 1.87 16.57 5.03
CA GLU A 18 2.75 15.43 5.22
C GLU A 18 4.16 15.88 5.62
N VAL A 19 4.69 16.93 4.98
CA VAL A 19 5.99 17.55 5.33
C VAL A 19 5.98 18.08 6.76
N ALA A 20 4.93 18.79 7.16
CA ALA A 20 4.78 19.27 8.54
C ALA A 20 4.69 18.13 9.56
N THR A 21 4.01 17.03 9.20
CA THR A 21 3.91 15.85 10.07
C THR A 21 5.27 15.19 10.27
N ILE A 22 6.03 14.99 9.18
CA ILE A 22 7.38 14.44 9.22
C ILE A 22 8.29 15.36 10.05
N ALA A 23 8.24 16.68 9.82
CA ALA A 23 9.07 17.64 10.54
C ALA A 23 8.85 17.60 12.06
N ARG A 24 7.60 17.42 12.53
CA ARG A 24 7.31 17.26 13.97
C ARG A 24 8.02 16.05 14.58
N TRP A 25 8.13 14.94 13.85
CA TRP A 25 8.87 13.77 14.31
C TRP A 25 10.37 14.06 14.36
N LEU A 26 10.86 14.77 13.34
CA LEU A 26 12.26 15.15 13.25
C LEU A 26 12.66 16.04 14.43
N GLU A 27 11.88 17.09 14.70
CA GLU A 27 12.05 17.99 15.84
C GLU A 27 12.03 17.24 17.19
N ALA A 28 11.17 16.22 17.32
CA ALA A 28 11.08 15.39 18.51
C ALA A 28 12.21 14.35 18.65
N GLY A 29 13.13 14.27 17.69
CA GLY A 29 14.17 13.23 17.70
C GLY A 29 13.61 11.83 17.45
N GLU A 30 12.45 11.69 16.81
CA GLU A 30 11.72 10.42 16.62
C GLU A 30 11.89 9.85 15.21
N SER A 31 11.61 8.55 15.06
CA SER A 31 11.51 7.87 13.77
C SER A 31 10.03 7.66 13.41
N GLY A 32 9.73 7.45 12.13
CA GLY A 32 8.36 7.17 11.70
C GLY A 32 8.24 6.54 10.32
N ALA A 33 7.04 6.10 9.99
CA ALA A 33 6.72 5.50 8.70
C ALA A 33 5.80 6.39 7.85
N VAL A 34 6.21 6.59 6.61
CA VAL A 34 5.40 7.24 5.58
C VAL A 34 4.71 6.15 4.78
N MET A 35 3.39 6.10 4.92
CA MET A 35 2.52 5.04 4.44
C MET A 35 1.75 5.51 3.21
N GLY A 36 1.50 4.63 2.26
CA GLY A 36 0.60 4.96 1.16
C GLY A 36 0.54 3.88 0.11
N LEU A 37 -0.63 3.77 -0.52
CA LEU A 37 -0.86 2.81 -1.59
C LEU A 37 0.07 3.07 -2.77
N VAL A 38 0.20 2.07 -3.63
CA VAL A 38 0.98 2.20 -4.85
C VAL A 38 0.51 3.42 -5.66
N GLY A 39 1.46 4.26 -6.08
CA GLY A 39 1.19 5.39 -6.96
C GLY A 39 0.61 6.63 -6.27
N CYS A 40 0.53 6.66 -4.95
CA CYS A 40 0.13 7.84 -4.16
C CYS A 40 1.21 8.95 -4.12
N GLY A 41 2.37 8.75 -4.74
CA GLY A 41 3.46 9.74 -4.71
C GLY A 41 4.33 9.70 -3.45
N ARG A 42 4.22 8.68 -2.58
CA ARG A 42 5.11 8.49 -1.40
C ARG A 42 6.59 8.65 -1.73
N SER A 43 7.10 7.92 -2.72
CA SER A 43 8.52 8.04 -3.08
C SER A 43 8.88 9.42 -3.61
N ASN A 44 7.94 10.15 -4.23
CA ASN A 44 8.17 11.53 -4.65
C ASN A 44 8.25 12.46 -3.43
N LEU A 45 7.38 12.29 -2.44
CA LEU A 45 7.46 13.04 -1.17
C LEU A 45 8.80 12.79 -0.46
N LEU A 46 9.21 11.53 -0.31
CA LEU A 46 10.47 11.18 0.34
C LEU A 46 11.69 11.75 -0.40
N ASN A 47 11.70 11.68 -1.73
CA ASN A 47 12.76 12.31 -2.50
C ASN A 47 12.69 13.83 -2.46
N PHE A 48 11.50 14.43 -2.44
CA PHE A 48 11.31 15.87 -2.32
C PHE A 48 11.93 16.39 -1.03
N ILE A 49 11.59 15.84 0.13
CA ILE A 49 12.17 16.30 1.42
C ILE A 49 13.69 16.10 1.47
N CYS A 50 14.22 15.05 0.82
CA CYS A 50 15.67 14.91 0.67
C CYS A 50 16.23 16.03 -0.21
N HIS A 51 15.70 16.32 -1.39
CA HIS A 51 16.31 17.29 -2.30
C HIS A 51 15.96 18.76 -2.03
N ARG A 52 14.91 19.00 -1.24
CA ARG A 52 14.39 20.31 -0.82
C ARG A 52 14.22 20.36 0.69
N PRO A 53 15.30 20.22 1.47
CA PRO A 53 15.23 20.29 2.94
C PRO A 53 14.73 21.66 3.43
N ASP A 54 14.80 22.71 2.59
CA ASP A 54 14.20 24.01 2.84
C ASP A 54 12.68 23.93 3.10
N ALA A 55 11.98 22.93 2.56
CA ALA A 55 10.56 22.70 2.82
C ALA A 55 10.27 22.30 4.28
N LEU A 56 11.26 21.76 5.00
CA LEU A 56 11.15 21.42 6.42
C LEU A 56 11.48 22.61 7.33
N ALA A 57 12.20 23.62 6.82
CA ALA A 57 12.70 24.73 7.61
C ALA A 57 11.62 25.52 8.40
N PRO A 58 10.41 25.74 7.88
CA PRO A 58 9.35 26.42 8.64
C PRO A 58 8.87 25.66 9.89
N TYR A 59 9.21 24.37 10.02
CA TYR A 59 8.68 23.48 11.06
C TYR A 59 9.75 23.00 12.05
N LEU A 60 11.02 23.37 11.84
CA LEU A 60 12.16 22.93 12.65
C LEU A 60 12.81 24.12 13.35
N THR A 61 13.22 23.93 14.60
CA THR A 61 13.95 24.97 15.35
C THR A 61 15.39 25.12 14.83
N ARG A 62 16.01 24.00 14.43
CA ARG A 62 17.37 23.93 13.88
C ARG A 62 17.39 23.18 12.54
N PRO A 63 16.93 23.80 11.45
CA PRO A 63 16.83 23.13 10.16
C PRO A 63 18.19 22.75 9.57
N ASP A 64 19.22 23.55 9.85
CA ASP A 64 20.63 23.33 9.48
C ASP A 64 21.26 22.11 10.15
N ALA A 65 20.75 21.71 11.32
CA ALA A 65 21.22 20.51 12.01
C ALA A 65 20.75 19.22 11.33
N HIS A 66 19.65 19.24 10.58
CA HIS A 66 19.03 18.04 10.03
C HIS A 66 19.59 17.69 8.64
N VAL A 67 20.21 16.52 8.52
CA VAL A 67 20.76 16.01 7.26
C VAL A 67 19.98 14.77 6.82
N LEU A 68 19.15 14.94 5.80
CA LEU A 68 18.36 13.85 5.21
C LEU A 68 19.19 13.09 4.16
N ILE A 69 19.29 11.78 4.33
CA ILE A 69 20.08 10.88 3.49
C ILE A 69 19.18 9.77 2.97
N MET A 70 19.01 9.71 1.64
CA MET A 70 18.29 8.61 1.00
C MET A 70 19.18 7.36 0.99
N ALA A 71 18.69 6.26 1.58
CA ALA A 71 19.39 4.98 1.57
C ALA A 71 18.55 3.91 0.86
N ASP A 72 19.02 3.45 -0.30
CA ASP A 72 18.38 2.39 -1.08
C ASP A 72 18.78 1.01 -0.56
N ILE A 73 18.21 0.64 0.59
CA ILE A 73 18.46 -0.67 1.22
C ILE A 73 17.52 -1.77 0.71
N TYR A 74 16.56 -1.49 -0.17
CA TYR A 74 15.65 -2.54 -0.67
C TYR A 74 16.20 -3.30 -1.89
N ASN A 75 17.27 -2.79 -2.50
CA ASN A 75 17.94 -3.39 -3.65
C ASN A 75 19.41 -3.75 -3.34
N LEU A 76 19.64 -4.36 -2.18
CA LEU A 76 20.98 -4.81 -1.79
C LEU A 76 21.51 -5.89 -2.76
N PRO A 77 22.82 -5.89 -3.07
CA PRO A 77 23.45 -6.93 -3.88
C PRO A 77 23.30 -8.33 -3.27
N SER A 78 23.41 -8.40 -1.93
CA SER A 78 23.27 -9.60 -1.13
C SER A 78 22.54 -9.28 0.19
N ASN A 79 21.77 -10.23 0.72
CA ASN A 79 20.98 -10.04 1.94
C ASN A 79 21.82 -10.36 3.20
N ASP A 80 22.91 -9.62 3.39
CA ASP A 80 23.84 -9.78 4.50
C ASP A 80 24.20 -8.43 5.15
N LEU A 81 24.80 -8.49 6.35
CA LEU A 81 25.18 -7.30 7.11
C LEU A 81 26.24 -6.44 6.43
N SER A 82 27.19 -7.04 5.71
CA SER A 82 28.25 -6.28 5.04
C SER A 82 27.65 -5.46 3.89
N SER A 83 26.80 -6.08 3.08
CA SER A 83 26.04 -5.39 2.04
C SER A 83 25.18 -4.25 2.60
N LEU A 84 24.53 -4.45 3.76
CA LEU A 84 23.76 -3.41 4.43
C LEU A 84 24.65 -2.22 4.85
N TYR A 85 25.70 -2.45 5.64
CA TYR A 85 26.54 -1.36 6.15
C TYR A 85 27.30 -0.63 5.04
N ARG A 86 27.78 -1.34 4.01
CA ARG A 86 28.40 -0.72 2.84
C ARG A 86 27.42 0.13 2.05
N THR A 87 26.17 -0.30 1.93
CA THR A 87 25.11 0.49 1.29
C THR A 87 24.79 1.75 2.10
N LEU A 88 24.79 1.66 3.43
CA LEU A 88 24.63 2.84 4.28
C LEU A 88 25.80 3.82 4.11
N LEU A 89 27.06 3.36 4.19
CA LEU A 89 28.24 4.20 3.94
C LEU A 89 28.22 4.83 2.54
N HIS A 90 27.81 4.07 1.51
CA HIS A 90 27.62 4.58 0.16
C HIS A 90 26.55 5.68 0.11
N ALA A 91 25.46 5.54 0.88
CA ALA A 91 24.44 6.58 0.95
C ALA A 91 24.99 7.90 1.55
N PHE A 92 25.88 7.83 2.55
CA PHE A 92 26.58 9.02 3.05
C PHE A 92 27.50 9.63 1.98
N SER A 93 28.31 8.82 1.30
CA SER A 93 29.23 9.34 0.28
C SER A 93 28.51 9.97 -0.90
N TRP A 94 27.39 9.38 -1.34
CA TRP A 94 26.53 9.94 -2.38
C TRP A 94 25.90 11.28 -1.99
N ASN A 95 25.75 11.52 -0.69
CA ASN A 95 25.11 12.71 -0.12
C ASN A 95 26.12 13.64 0.58
N VAL A 96 27.42 13.50 0.30
CA VAL A 96 28.50 14.20 0.98
C VAL A 96 28.37 15.73 0.90
N GLU A 97 27.87 16.25 -0.22
CA GLU A 97 27.68 17.70 -0.43
C GLU A 97 26.67 18.34 0.53
N ARG A 98 25.86 17.53 1.23
CA ARG A 98 24.88 18.01 2.21
C ARG A 98 25.50 18.40 3.55
N PHE A 99 26.71 17.94 3.82
CA PHE A 99 27.43 18.26 5.05
C PHE A 99 28.20 19.56 4.84
N GLN A 100 28.06 20.53 5.74
CA GLN A 100 28.74 21.83 5.58
C GLN A 100 30.22 21.78 6.00
N ASP A 101 30.60 20.82 6.84
CA ASP A 101 31.95 20.66 7.36
C ASP A 101 32.83 19.87 6.37
N GLY A 102 33.84 20.53 5.79
CA GLY A 102 34.75 19.92 4.83
C GLY A 102 35.62 18.79 5.38
N ALA A 103 35.97 18.80 6.67
CA ALA A 103 36.69 17.68 7.29
C ALA A 103 35.78 16.46 7.42
N LEU A 104 34.51 16.66 7.81
CA LEU A 104 33.52 15.57 7.84
C LEU A 104 33.25 15.01 6.44
N GLN A 105 33.20 15.87 5.42
CA GLN A 105 33.06 15.41 4.03
C GLN A 105 34.22 14.49 3.61
N GLN A 106 35.46 14.86 3.95
CA GLN A 106 36.64 14.04 3.68
C GLN A 106 36.59 12.71 4.44
N ASP A 107 36.19 12.72 5.71
CA ASP A 107 36.01 11.51 6.52
C ASP A 107 34.96 10.57 5.93
N ILE A 108 33.81 11.09 5.48
CA ILE A 108 32.77 10.31 4.81
C ILE A 108 33.33 9.58 3.58
N LEU A 109 34.04 10.31 2.72
CA LEU A 109 34.59 9.74 1.48
C LEU A 109 35.66 8.69 1.78
N ARG A 110 36.56 8.98 2.72
CA ARG A 110 37.61 8.06 3.17
C ARG A 110 37.03 6.77 3.75
N LEU A 111 36.11 6.88 4.71
CA LEU A 111 35.48 5.73 5.37
C LEU A 111 34.72 4.86 4.36
N TYR A 112 34.01 5.47 3.40
CA TYR A 112 33.38 4.71 2.33
C TYR A 112 34.39 3.98 1.46
N GLN A 113 35.44 4.66 0.98
CA GLN A 113 36.46 4.06 0.11
C GLN A 113 37.17 2.88 0.78
N GLU A 114 37.64 3.05 2.01
CA GLU A 114 38.34 2.04 2.80
C GLU A 114 37.49 0.79 3.08
N ASN A 115 36.16 0.93 3.05
CA ASN A 115 35.22 -0.15 3.35
C ASN A 115 34.45 -0.67 2.13
N SER A 116 34.66 -0.06 0.96
CA SER A 116 33.83 -0.27 -0.24
C SER A 116 33.89 -1.69 -0.81
N ASP A 117 34.90 -2.49 -0.46
CA ASP A 117 35.14 -3.86 -0.92
C ASP A 117 35.11 -4.91 0.20
N LYS A 118 34.92 -4.49 1.46
CA LYS A 118 35.01 -5.39 2.61
C LYS A 118 33.86 -6.39 2.64
N LEU A 119 34.17 -7.66 2.86
CA LEU A 119 33.19 -8.73 3.00
C LEU A 119 32.83 -9.01 4.46
N ASP A 120 33.78 -8.81 5.38
CA ASP A 120 33.52 -8.86 6.82
C ASP A 120 32.63 -7.67 7.22
N PRO A 121 31.45 -7.89 7.83
CA PRO A 121 30.56 -6.82 8.26
C PRO A 121 31.14 -5.95 9.39
N PHE A 122 32.12 -6.43 10.17
CA PHE A 122 32.65 -5.70 11.32
C PHE A 122 33.30 -4.37 10.93
N GLN A 123 34.13 -4.37 9.88
CA GLN A 123 34.83 -3.16 9.42
C GLN A 123 33.87 -2.04 8.96
N PRO A 124 32.94 -2.27 8.00
CA PRO A 124 31.99 -1.25 7.59
C PRO A 124 31.02 -0.85 8.71
N GLN A 125 30.72 -1.74 9.65
CA GLN A 125 29.94 -1.40 10.84
C GLN A 125 30.67 -0.39 11.73
N MET A 126 31.95 -0.64 12.05
CA MET A 126 32.75 0.29 12.86
C MET A 126 32.93 1.63 12.16
N ALA A 127 33.19 1.63 10.84
CA ALA A 127 33.27 2.85 10.05
C ALA A 127 31.97 3.68 10.11
N LEU A 128 30.80 3.02 10.06
CA LEU A 128 29.52 3.71 10.23
C LEU A 128 29.37 4.28 11.65
N PHE A 129 29.84 3.58 12.68
CA PHE A 129 29.79 4.07 14.06
C PHE A 129 30.69 5.28 14.27
N ASP A 130 31.90 5.28 13.71
CA ASP A 130 32.81 6.41 13.77
C ASP A 130 32.22 7.63 13.05
N LEU A 131 31.58 7.40 11.90
CA LEU A 131 30.86 8.46 11.19
C LEU A 131 29.70 9.04 12.01
N MET A 132 28.91 8.19 12.69
CA MET A 132 27.81 8.64 13.56
C MET A 132 28.33 9.45 14.75
N ARG A 133 29.44 9.04 15.38
CA ARG A 133 30.08 9.82 16.45
C ARG A 133 30.60 11.16 15.94
N ALA A 134 31.18 11.20 14.75
CA ALA A 134 31.63 12.46 14.14
C ALA A 134 30.47 13.42 13.86
N CYS A 135 29.29 12.90 13.49
CA CYS A 135 28.06 13.68 13.33
C CYS A 135 27.52 14.17 14.68
N GLU A 136 27.50 13.31 15.70
CA GLU A 136 27.06 13.63 17.06
C GLU A 136 27.89 14.76 17.69
N GLN A 137 29.22 14.70 17.55
CA GLN A 137 30.14 15.76 18.03
C GLN A 137 29.87 17.13 17.41
N ARG A 138 29.26 17.16 16.22
CA ARG A 138 28.88 18.38 15.50
C ARG A 138 27.42 18.77 15.74
N GLY A 139 26.70 18.01 16.56
CA GLY A 139 25.28 18.24 16.85
C GLY A 139 24.37 18.10 15.64
N LEU A 140 24.76 17.26 14.66
CA LEU A 140 23.93 16.95 13.50
C LEU A 140 22.85 15.92 13.85
N GLN A 141 21.69 16.05 13.22
CA GLN A 141 20.60 15.08 13.23
C GLN A 141 20.55 14.39 11.87
N ILE A 142 21.02 13.16 11.81
CA ILE A 142 21.04 12.33 10.61
C ILE A 142 19.70 11.63 10.46
N VAL A 143 19.05 11.85 9.33
CA VAL A 143 17.78 11.21 9.01
C VAL A 143 17.96 10.26 7.84
N LEU A 144 17.96 8.95 8.11
CA LEU A 144 17.98 7.95 7.04
C LEU A 144 16.58 7.76 6.48
N VAL A 145 16.42 8.10 5.21
CA VAL A 145 15.18 7.93 4.46
C VAL A 145 15.24 6.58 3.73
N LEU A 146 14.52 5.61 4.28
CA LEU A 146 14.47 4.21 3.83
C LEU A 146 13.26 4.01 2.92
N ASN A 147 13.40 4.32 1.63
CA ASN A 147 12.31 4.16 0.69
C ASN A 147 12.03 2.66 0.40
N ARG A 148 10.76 2.28 0.25
CA ARG A 148 10.33 0.89 0.03
C ARG A 148 10.86 -0.08 1.10
N PHE A 149 10.84 0.36 2.36
CA PHE A 149 11.31 -0.43 3.49
C PHE A 149 10.56 -1.77 3.63
N ASP A 150 9.28 -1.81 3.23
CA ASP A 150 8.49 -3.03 3.11
C ASP A 150 9.15 -4.11 2.23
N ARG A 151 9.84 -3.71 1.16
CA ARG A 151 10.57 -4.65 0.29
C ARG A 151 11.88 -5.13 0.90
N PHE A 152 12.52 -4.29 1.69
CA PHE A 152 13.71 -4.67 2.45
C PHE A 152 13.33 -5.72 3.50
N CYS A 153 12.30 -5.45 4.33
CA CYS A 153 11.83 -6.39 5.35
C CYS A 153 11.44 -7.76 4.75
N ALA A 154 10.87 -7.81 3.55
CA ALA A 154 10.52 -9.06 2.88
C ALA A 154 11.71 -9.97 2.53
N LYS A 155 12.95 -9.44 2.55
CA LYS A 155 14.17 -10.15 2.17
C LYS A 155 15.26 -10.12 3.23
N ALA A 156 15.17 -9.20 4.19
CA ALA A 156 16.17 -9.00 5.22
C ALA A 156 16.25 -10.21 6.15
N THR A 157 17.45 -10.44 6.69
CA THR A 157 17.63 -11.37 7.81
C THR A 157 17.28 -10.69 9.13
N ASP A 158 16.94 -11.47 10.17
CA ASP A 158 16.66 -10.94 11.50
C ASP A 158 17.83 -10.09 12.04
N HIS A 159 19.06 -10.53 11.79
CA HIS A 159 20.26 -9.78 12.17
C HIS A 159 20.32 -8.39 11.52
N MET A 160 19.92 -8.23 10.26
CA MET A 160 19.91 -6.93 9.60
C MET A 160 18.88 -5.97 10.23
N ILE A 161 17.71 -6.49 10.57
CA ILE A 161 16.65 -5.72 11.24
C ILE A 161 17.09 -5.29 12.64
N SER A 162 17.60 -6.24 13.45
CA SER A 162 18.14 -5.92 14.78
C SER A 162 19.35 -5.00 14.72
N SER A 163 20.19 -5.09 13.68
CA SER A 163 21.30 -4.14 13.48
C SER A 163 20.82 -2.72 13.23
N LEU A 164 19.79 -2.51 12.41
CA LEU A 164 19.19 -1.17 12.22
C LEU A 164 18.59 -0.64 13.53
N ARG A 165 17.91 -1.50 14.30
CA ARG A 165 17.38 -1.12 15.61
C ARG A 165 18.49 -0.72 16.59
N GLY A 166 19.52 -1.54 16.69
CA GLY A 166 20.67 -1.29 17.57
C GLY A 166 21.42 -0.02 17.20
N LEU A 167 21.61 0.24 15.90
CA LEU A 167 22.19 1.50 15.43
C LEU A 167 21.35 2.71 15.86
N ARG A 168 20.03 2.63 15.74
CA ARG A 168 19.11 3.69 16.21
C ARG A 168 19.16 3.90 17.72
N ASP A 169 19.19 2.82 18.51
CA ASP A 169 19.24 2.94 19.97
C ASP A 169 20.55 3.55 20.46
N MET A 170 21.68 3.12 19.87
CA MET A 170 23.00 3.63 20.22
C MET A 170 23.15 5.12 19.91
N PHE A 171 22.55 5.59 18.81
CA PHE A 171 22.61 6.99 18.38
C PHE A 171 21.25 7.68 18.48
N ARG A 172 20.50 7.45 19.58
CA ARG A 172 19.13 7.95 19.71
C ARG A 172 19.02 9.49 19.60
N GLY A 173 20.05 10.20 20.04
CA GLY A 173 20.12 11.66 19.96
C GLY A 173 20.64 12.22 18.63
N THR A 174 21.00 11.36 17.67
CA THR A 174 21.71 11.77 16.43
C THR A 174 21.09 11.15 15.18
N LEU A 175 20.55 9.93 15.24
CA LEU A 175 20.12 9.16 14.07
C LEU A 175 18.61 8.90 14.11
N GLN A 176 17.86 9.23 13.07
CA GLN A 176 16.43 8.96 12.93
C GLN A 176 16.13 8.21 11.63
N PHE A 177 14.98 7.53 11.58
CA PHE A 177 14.53 6.80 10.38
C PHE A 177 13.20 7.34 9.87
N ILE A 178 13.12 7.54 8.56
CA ILE A 178 11.86 7.71 7.83
C ILE A 178 11.68 6.52 6.90
N ALA A 179 10.78 5.60 7.23
CA ALA A 179 10.54 4.39 6.46
C ALA A 179 9.36 4.57 5.48
N GLY A 180 9.58 4.42 4.18
CA GLY A 180 8.52 4.46 3.18
C GLY A 180 7.90 3.09 2.92
N MET A 181 6.63 2.87 3.25
CA MET A 181 5.97 1.55 3.17
C MET A 181 4.63 1.58 2.40
N SER A 182 4.30 0.49 1.70
CA SER A 182 3.14 0.42 0.80
C SER A 182 1.82 -0.04 1.44
N GLN A 183 1.88 -0.74 2.57
CA GLN A 183 0.71 -1.25 3.27
C GLN A 183 0.91 -1.10 4.77
N PHE A 184 -0.20 -0.98 5.50
CA PHE A 184 -0.22 -0.86 6.96
C PHE A 184 0.55 -2.02 7.61
N LEU A 185 1.30 -1.74 8.68
CA LEU A 185 2.15 -2.75 9.34
C LEU A 185 1.34 -3.96 9.84
N ALA A 186 0.07 -3.78 10.24
CA ALA A 186 -0.79 -4.88 10.65
C ALA A 186 -1.21 -5.84 9.50
N TYR A 187 -0.98 -5.45 8.24
CA TYR A 187 -1.25 -6.28 7.05
C TYR A 187 0.03 -6.85 6.41
N VAL A 188 1.20 -6.53 6.96
CA VAL A 188 2.44 -7.21 6.59
C VAL A 188 2.37 -8.63 7.16
N ASP A 189 2.56 -9.64 6.31
CA ASP A 189 2.50 -11.04 6.75
C ASP A 189 3.55 -11.27 7.86
N GLY A 190 3.06 -11.44 9.09
CA GLY A 190 3.87 -11.70 10.28
C GLY A 190 4.34 -10.42 11.00
N PRO A 191 3.87 -10.16 12.24
CA PRO A 191 4.47 -9.18 13.16
C PRO A 191 5.98 -9.39 13.36
N LEU A 192 6.47 -10.60 13.04
CA LEU A 192 7.87 -11.02 13.11
C LEU A 192 8.75 -10.43 11.99
N SER A 193 8.21 -10.01 10.84
CA SER A 193 9.03 -9.57 9.69
C SER A 193 9.69 -8.19 9.86
N LEU A 194 9.15 -7.36 10.77
CA LEU A 194 9.70 -6.05 11.12
C LEU A 194 10.55 -6.09 12.40
N GLY A 195 10.56 -7.22 13.11
CA GLY A 195 11.31 -7.43 14.35
C GLY A 195 11.20 -6.24 15.31
N ASP A 196 12.34 -5.89 15.91
CA ASP A 196 12.43 -4.80 16.90
C ASP A 196 12.21 -3.39 16.30
N VAL A 197 12.28 -3.24 14.96
CA VAL A 197 12.09 -1.95 14.27
C VAL A 197 10.60 -1.61 14.17
N HIS A 198 9.70 -2.58 14.36
CA HIS A 198 8.25 -2.36 14.33
C HIS A 198 7.81 -1.24 15.30
N ASP A 199 8.17 -1.34 16.58
CA ASP A 199 7.70 -0.42 17.62
C ASP A 199 8.22 1.00 17.43
N LEU A 200 9.40 1.12 16.82
CA LEU A 200 10.00 2.40 16.44
C LEU A 200 9.17 3.13 15.36
N LEU A 201 8.52 2.40 14.45
CA LEU A 201 7.87 2.97 13.27
C LEU A 201 6.35 3.08 13.41
N VAL A 202 5.68 2.16 14.13
CA VAL A 202 4.21 2.13 14.22
C VAL A 202 3.64 3.29 15.04
N THR A 203 4.41 3.85 15.96
CA THR A 203 3.94 4.96 16.81
C THR A 203 3.80 6.29 16.05
N ARG A 204 4.40 6.41 14.86
CA ARG A 204 4.47 7.64 14.05
C ARG A 204 4.19 7.33 12.59
N LEU A 205 2.92 7.44 12.22
CA LEU A 205 2.45 7.16 10.85
C LEU A 205 2.04 8.44 10.13
N CYS A 206 2.48 8.59 8.89
CA CYS A 206 2.08 9.66 7.99
C CYS A 206 1.53 9.03 6.71
N TRP A 207 0.23 9.16 6.50
CA TRP A 207 -0.41 8.66 5.28
C TRP A 207 -0.26 9.64 4.13
N VAL A 208 0.06 9.11 2.95
CA VAL A 208 0.16 9.85 1.69
C VAL A 208 -0.95 9.36 0.77
N GLY A 209 -1.83 10.28 0.38
CA GLY A 209 -3.00 10.01 -0.45
C GLY A 209 -3.04 10.85 -1.72
N ALA A 210 -4.23 11.30 -2.07
CA ALA A 210 -4.46 12.22 -3.19
C ALA A 210 -3.74 13.56 -2.96
N LEU A 211 -3.50 14.29 -4.04
CA LEU A 211 -2.97 15.65 -3.95
C LEU A 211 -4.08 16.61 -3.51
N ASN A 212 -3.69 17.66 -2.78
CA ASN A 212 -4.57 18.82 -2.62
C ASN A 212 -4.74 19.56 -3.96
N ASP A 213 -5.64 20.54 -4.00
CA ASP A 213 -5.91 21.33 -5.20
C ASP A 213 -4.67 21.99 -5.80
N ALA A 214 -3.83 22.62 -4.98
CA ALA A 214 -2.65 23.35 -5.44
C ALA A 214 -1.57 22.43 -6.04
N ASP A 215 -1.29 21.31 -5.38
CA ASP A 215 -0.33 20.31 -5.84
C ASP A 215 -0.82 19.59 -7.11
N ALA A 216 -2.13 19.32 -7.20
CA ALA A 216 -2.74 18.74 -8.39
C ALA A 216 -2.68 19.72 -9.57
N ALA A 217 -3.03 20.99 -9.36
CA ALA A 217 -2.95 22.04 -10.36
C ALA A 217 -1.51 22.22 -10.88
N THR A 218 -0.53 22.21 -9.99
CA THR A 218 0.90 22.26 -10.36
C THR A 218 1.28 21.06 -11.23
N MET A 219 0.87 19.84 -10.85
CA MET A 219 1.14 18.65 -11.67
C MET A 219 0.48 18.71 -13.05
N ILE A 220 -0.73 19.28 -13.16
CA ILE A 220 -1.40 19.50 -14.45
C ILE A 220 -0.62 20.53 -15.28
N GLN A 221 -0.25 21.67 -14.68
CA GLN A 221 0.50 22.73 -15.35
C GLN A 221 1.86 22.24 -15.88
N ASP A 222 2.55 21.36 -15.15
CA ASP A 222 3.79 20.72 -15.61
C ASP A 222 3.61 19.89 -16.89
N HIS A 223 2.43 19.30 -17.11
CA HIS A 223 2.11 18.55 -18.33
C HIS A 223 1.60 19.47 -19.45
N PHE A 224 1.04 20.63 -19.11
CA PHE A 224 0.51 21.60 -20.08
C PHE A 224 1.11 23.00 -19.87
N PRO A 225 2.41 23.22 -20.17
CA PRO A 225 3.04 24.52 -19.97
C PRO A 225 2.39 25.66 -20.76
N ALA A 226 1.83 25.35 -21.93
CA ALA A 226 1.08 26.30 -22.77
C ALA A 226 -0.32 26.64 -22.21
N GLY A 227 -0.73 26.01 -21.10
CA GLY A 227 -2.05 26.13 -20.51
C GLY A 227 -3.03 25.08 -21.03
N LEU A 228 -4.13 24.94 -20.30
CA LEU A 228 -5.24 24.03 -20.59
C LEU A 228 -6.54 24.75 -20.17
N PRO A 229 -7.68 24.57 -20.87
CA PRO A 229 -8.95 25.13 -20.42
C PRO A 229 -9.31 24.67 -19.00
N GLU A 230 -9.91 25.53 -18.18
CA GLU A 230 -10.27 25.19 -16.79
C GLU A 230 -11.24 24.01 -16.70
N ALA A 231 -12.18 23.90 -17.64
CA ALA A 231 -13.08 22.75 -17.72
C ALA A 231 -12.31 21.41 -17.87
N ASP A 232 -11.24 21.40 -18.67
CA ASP A 232 -10.39 20.21 -18.83
C ASP A 232 -9.58 19.93 -17.56
N LYS A 233 -9.09 20.97 -16.86
CA LYS A 233 -8.38 20.80 -15.57
C LYS A 233 -9.29 20.19 -14.50
N ASP A 234 -10.51 20.70 -14.39
CA ASP A 234 -11.54 20.17 -13.49
C ASP A 234 -11.89 18.72 -13.83
N GLN A 235 -12.11 18.43 -15.12
CA GLN A 235 -12.36 17.08 -15.63
C GLN A 235 -11.22 16.12 -15.28
N ILE A 236 -9.96 16.52 -15.50
CA ILE A 236 -8.77 15.72 -15.14
C ILE A 236 -8.72 15.46 -13.63
N GLY A 237 -9.01 16.47 -12.82
CA GLY A 237 -9.06 16.37 -11.37
C GLY A 237 -10.11 15.37 -10.89
N GLN A 238 -11.33 15.46 -11.42
CA GLN A 238 -12.46 14.59 -11.07
C GLN A 238 -12.23 13.13 -11.53
N LEU A 239 -11.80 12.93 -12.78
CA LEU A 239 -11.54 11.60 -13.34
C LEU A 239 -10.48 10.85 -12.53
N SER A 240 -9.39 11.53 -12.18
CA SER A 240 -8.28 10.94 -11.44
C SER A 240 -8.49 10.89 -9.92
N GLY A 241 -9.49 11.60 -9.40
CA GLY A 241 -9.63 11.86 -7.96
C GLY A 241 -8.39 12.54 -7.36
N ARG A 242 -7.61 13.24 -8.19
CA ARG A 242 -6.30 13.84 -7.85
C ARG A 242 -5.28 12.83 -7.29
N TYR A 243 -5.50 11.55 -7.53
CA TYR A 243 -4.58 10.50 -7.12
C TYR A 243 -3.35 10.54 -8.06
N PRO A 244 -2.12 10.82 -7.59
CA PRO A 244 -1.00 11.25 -8.45
C PRO A 244 -0.75 10.40 -9.69
N SER A 245 -0.71 9.07 -9.51
CA SER A 245 -0.45 8.17 -10.63
C SER A 245 -1.57 8.14 -11.67
N LEU A 246 -2.84 8.27 -11.25
CA LEU A 246 -3.98 8.38 -12.16
C LEU A 246 -3.98 9.76 -12.81
N LEU A 247 -3.77 10.83 -12.02
CA LEU A 247 -3.69 12.20 -12.52
C LEU A 247 -2.67 12.33 -13.64
N LYS A 248 -1.47 11.78 -13.42
CA LYS A 248 -0.43 11.69 -14.44
C LYS A 248 -0.89 10.91 -15.69
N ALA A 249 -1.57 9.78 -15.51
CA ALA A 249 -2.04 8.98 -16.64
C ALA A 249 -3.10 9.72 -17.48
N VAL A 250 -4.02 10.42 -16.83
CA VAL A 250 -5.06 11.22 -17.52
C VAL A 250 -4.42 12.40 -18.25
N CYS A 251 -3.44 13.10 -17.64
CA CYS A 251 -2.69 14.16 -18.31
C CYS A 251 -1.97 13.64 -19.56
N GLN A 252 -1.28 12.49 -19.44
CA GLN A 252 -0.55 11.87 -20.55
C GLN A 252 -1.49 11.46 -21.69
N TRP A 253 -2.66 10.92 -21.38
CA TRP A 253 -3.68 10.63 -22.39
C TRP A 253 -4.21 11.91 -23.05
N ARG A 254 -4.51 12.95 -22.27
CA ARG A 254 -5.02 14.23 -22.78
C ARG A 254 -4.03 14.96 -23.69
N GLN A 255 -2.71 14.80 -23.47
CA GLN A 255 -1.66 15.30 -24.38
C GLN A 255 -1.69 14.64 -25.76
N GLN A 256 -2.24 13.43 -25.87
CA GLN A 256 -2.29 12.67 -27.13
C GLN A 256 -3.58 12.92 -27.92
N VAL A 257 -4.57 13.57 -27.31
CA VAL A 257 -5.90 13.81 -27.91
C VAL A 257 -6.08 15.31 -28.12
N GLU A 258 -6.09 15.78 -29.36
CA GLU A 258 -6.19 17.22 -29.67
C GLU A 258 -7.55 17.82 -29.28
N ALA A 259 -8.65 17.13 -29.60
CA ALA A 259 -10.02 17.56 -29.30
C ALA A 259 -10.81 16.39 -28.71
N PRO A 260 -10.78 16.19 -27.38
CA PRO A 260 -11.49 15.08 -26.76
C PRO A 260 -13.00 15.35 -26.74
N GLY A 261 -13.69 15.02 -27.84
CA GLY A 261 -15.14 14.92 -27.88
C GLY A 261 -15.64 13.66 -27.18
N GLY A 262 -16.84 13.70 -26.60
CA GLY A 262 -17.53 12.51 -26.06
C GLY A 262 -17.19 12.13 -24.61
N ASN A 263 -17.36 10.85 -24.27
CA ASN A 263 -17.25 10.31 -22.91
C ASN A 263 -15.79 9.92 -22.58
N TRP A 264 -15.06 10.81 -21.88
CA TRP A 264 -13.66 10.58 -21.50
C TRP A 264 -13.46 9.32 -20.65
N VAL A 265 -14.42 8.99 -19.79
CA VAL A 265 -14.34 7.81 -18.91
C VAL A 265 -14.14 6.54 -19.74
N GLN A 266 -14.94 6.35 -20.79
CA GLN A 266 -14.86 5.15 -21.61
C GLN A 266 -13.53 5.07 -22.37
N ALA A 267 -13.07 6.19 -22.93
CA ALA A 267 -11.78 6.25 -23.63
C ALA A 267 -10.61 5.94 -22.69
N LEU A 268 -10.58 6.56 -21.50
CA LEU A 268 -9.55 6.32 -20.50
C LEU A 268 -9.60 4.91 -19.92
N LEU A 269 -10.78 4.30 -19.76
CA LEU A 269 -10.88 2.91 -19.32
C LEU A 269 -10.44 1.91 -20.40
N ALA A 270 -10.41 2.28 -21.68
CA ALA A 270 -9.82 1.46 -22.74
C ALA A 270 -8.28 1.50 -22.71
N GLU A 271 -7.67 2.52 -22.08
CA GLU A 271 -6.23 2.65 -21.99
C GLU A 271 -5.59 1.65 -21.04
N ARG A 272 -4.63 0.86 -21.57
CA ARG A 272 -3.89 -0.14 -20.78
C ARG A 272 -3.15 0.48 -19.60
N SER A 273 -2.64 1.70 -19.78
CA SER A 273 -1.88 2.42 -18.75
C SER A 273 -2.77 2.81 -17.55
N VAL A 274 -4.01 3.21 -17.80
CA VAL A 274 -5.03 3.56 -16.80
C VAL A 274 -5.51 2.28 -16.09
N GLN A 275 -5.88 1.25 -16.86
CA GLN A 275 -6.29 -0.05 -16.33
C GLN A 275 -5.22 -0.68 -15.41
N PHE A 276 -3.96 -0.60 -15.81
CA PHE A 276 -2.84 -1.08 -15.00
C PHE A 276 -2.75 -0.36 -13.64
N ARG A 277 -2.95 0.95 -13.60
CA ARG A 277 -2.88 1.74 -12.36
C ARG A 277 -4.07 1.47 -11.44
N LEU A 278 -5.28 1.46 -11.99
CA LEU A 278 -6.50 1.12 -11.26
C LEU A 278 -6.41 -0.29 -10.66
N GLY A 279 -5.93 -1.26 -11.44
CA GLY A 279 -5.69 -2.62 -10.95
C GLY A 279 -4.66 -2.70 -9.83
N ARG A 280 -3.59 -1.89 -9.85
CA ARG A 280 -2.61 -1.84 -8.76
C ARG A 280 -3.17 -1.19 -7.49
N ILE A 281 -4.00 -0.15 -7.62
CA ILE A 281 -4.71 0.44 -6.48
C ILE A 281 -5.62 -0.63 -5.87
N TRP A 282 -6.46 -1.27 -6.69
CA TRP A 282 -7.37 -2.33 -6.25
C TRP A 282 -6.67 -3.50 -5.55
N GLN A 283 -5.57 -3.99 -6.13
CA GLN A 283 -4.75 -5.06 -5.54
C GLN A 283 -4.12 -4.67 -4.21
N GLY A 284 -3.84 -3.38 -4.00
CA GLY A 284 -3.24 -2.87 -2.77
C GLY A 284 -4.18 -2.82 -1.57
N LEU A 285 -5.50 -2.94 -1.80
CA LEU A 285 -6.53 -2.88 -0.77
C LEU A 285 -6.78 -4.22 -0.09
N THR A 286 -7.18 -4.15 1.18
CA THR A 286 -7.70 -5.32 1.92
C THR A 286 -9.08 -5.72 1.40
N GLN A 287 -9.58 -6.87 1.86
CA GLN A 287 -10.91 -7.32 1.46
C GLN A 287 -12.01 -6.42 2.03
N GLU A 288 -11.92 -6.06 3.30
CA GLU A 288 -12.91 -5.23 3.97
C GLU A 288 -12.99 -3.86 3.27
N GLU A 289 -11.83 -3.32 2.88
CA GLU A 289 -11.70 -2.11 2.07
C GLU A 289 -12.34 -2.25 0.69
N ARG A 290 -12.10 -3.36 -0.01
CA ARG A 290 -12.70 -3.65 -1.32
C ARG A 290 -14.21 -3.77 -1.24
N LEU A 291 -14.73 -4.46 -0.23
CA LEU A 291 -16.17 -4.62 -0.01
C LEU A 291 -16.83 -3.27 0.31
N ALA A 292 -16.24 -2.49 1.21
CA ALA A 292 -16.71 -1.15 1.53
C ALA A 292 -16.72 -0.24 0.29
N LEU A 293 -15.67 -0.27 -0.54
CA LEU A 293 -15.61 0.46 -1.80
C LEU A 293 -16.63 0.01 -2.83
N MET A 294 -16.88 -1.30 -2.97
CA MET A 294 -17.90 -1.81 -3.89
C MET A 294 -19.31 -1.39 -3.48
N GLU A 295 -19.64 -1.44 -2.18
CA GLU A 295 -20.94 -0.97 -1.71
C GLU A 295 -21.07 0.55 -1.87
N LEU A 296 -20.02 1.31 -1.54
CA LEU A 296 -19.99 2.75 -1.76
C LEU A 296 -20.17 3.12 -3.24
N GLN A 297 -19.51 2.37 -4.12
CA GLN A 297 -19.62 2.54 -5.56
C GLN A 297 -21.06 2.32 -6.08
N LYS A 298 -21.74 1.26 -5.61
CA LYS A 298 -23.15 1.02 -5.97
C LYS A 298 -24.03 2.18 -5.53
N LEU A 299 -23.85 2.64 -4.30
CA LEU A 299 -24.60 3.78 -3.75
C LEU A 299 -24.33 5.05 -4.57
N GLN A 300 -23.08 5.32 -4.92
CA GLN A 300 -22.71 6.49 -5.73
C GLN A 300 -23.33 6.45 -7.13
N LEU A 301 -23.39 5.28 -7.79
CA LEU A 301 -24.05 5.15 -9.09
C LEU A 301 -25.59 5.21 -9.00
N GLU A 302 -26.18 4.68 -7.92
CA GLU A 302 -27.61 4.84 -7.64
C GLU A 302 -27.97 6.33 -7.46
N LEU A 303 -27.08 7.12 -6.88
CA LEU A 303 -27.23 8.57 -6.63
C LEU A 303 -26.87 9.45 -7.84
N GLY A 304 -25.98 8.98 -8.72
CA GLY A 304 -25.60 9.67 -9.97
C GLY A 304 -26.70 9.70 -11.04
N ARG A 305 -27.83 9.01 -10.81
CA ARG A 305 -29.06 9.17 -11.62
C ARG A 305 -29.87 10.35 -11.05
N PRO A 306 -30.20 11.38 -11.85
CA PRO A 306 -31.00 12.49 -11.36
C PRO A 306 -32.38 12.00 -10.89
N GLY A 307 -32.63 12.10 -9.58
CA GLY A 307 -33.98 12.02 -9.02
C GLY A 307 -34.70 13.37 -9.18
N PRO A 308 -36.04 13.41 -9.14
CA PRO A 308 -36.83 14.62 -9.42
C PRO A 308 -36.62 15.80 -8.44
N SER A 309 -35.85 15.64 -7.36
CA SER A 309 -35.72 16.64 -6.29
C SER A 309 -34.32 16.82 -5.67
N GLY A 310 -33.26 16.22 -6.22
CA GLY A 310 -31.88 16.42 -5.73
C GLY A 310 -31.56 15.94 -4.30
N THR A 311 -32.53 15.34 -3.61
CA THR A 311 -32.38 14.71 -2.29
C THR A 311 -32.22 13.20 -2.45
N MET A 312 -31.32 12.58 -1.67
CA MET A 312 -31.18 11.11 -1.63
C MET A 312 -32.55 10.44 -1.44
N ALA A 313 -32.86 9.42 -2.24
CA ALA A 313 -34.03 8.60 -1.99
C ALA A 313 -33.94 7.99 -0.57
N PRO A 314 -35.02 7.99 0.24
CA PRO A 314 -34.97 7.53 1.63
C PRO A 314 -34.33 6.14 1.86
N PRO A 315 -34.48 5.15 0.96
CA PRO A 315 -33.79 3.86 1.08
C PRO A 315 -32.27 3.93 0.88
N ALA A 316 -31.79 4.74 -0.08
CA ALA A 316 -30.36 4.89 -0.36
C ALA A 316 -29.64 5.65 0.76
N ALA A 317 -30.27 6.70 1.30
CA ALA A 317 -29.77 7.43 2.47
C ALA A 317 -29.55 6.52 3.69
N ARG A 318 -30.52 5.64 3.97
CA ARG A 318 -30.42 4.66 5.07
C ARG A 318 -29.32 3.64 4.85
N ARG A 319 -29.12 3.16 3.61
CA ARG A 319 -28.02 2.25 3.27
C ARG A 319 -26.66 2.91 3.42
N HIS A 320 -26.53 4.18 3.02
CA HIS A 320 -25.31 4.96 3.17
C HIS A 320 -24.94 5.16 4.64
N ALA A 321 -25.92 5.58 5.46
CA ALA A 321 -25.73 5.73 6.90
C ALA A 321 -25.36 4.41 7.59
N ARG A 322 -25.95 3.28 7.15
CA ARG A 322 -25.58 1.96 7.65
C ARG A 322 -24.14 1.59 7.29
N LEU A 323 -23.73 1.78 6.04
CA LEU A 323 -22.35 1.51 5.62
C LEU A 323 -21.34 2.34 6.41
N GLU A 324 -21.63 3.61 6.66
CA GLU A 324 -20.76 4.49 7.45
C GLU A 324 -20.71 4.08 8.93
N ASN A 325 -21.80 3.58 9.48
CA ASN A 325 -21.82 3.05 10.84
C ASN A 325 -21.05 1.71 10.95
N ASP A 326 -21.23 0.82 9.98
CA ASP A 326 -20.67 -0.54 10.01
C ASP A 326 -19.20 -0.59 9.56
N SER A 327 -18.75 0.38 8.76
CA SER A 327 -17.41 0.42 8.14
C SER A 327 -16.69 1.76 8.30
N GLY A 328 -17.09 2.57 9.30
CA GLY A 328 -16.58 3.94 9.49
C GLY A 328 -15.04 4.03 9.56
N GLU A 329 -14.39 3.15 10.31
CA GLU A 329 -12.92 3.11 10.41
C GLU A 329 -12.25 2.77 9.07
N ILE A 330 -12.82 1.83 8.33
CA ILE A 330 -12.32 1.42 7.01
C ILE A 330 -12.46 2.59 6.02
N LEU A 331 -13.62 3.25 6.00
CA LEU A 331 -13.86 4.42 5.15
C LEU A 331 -12.93 5.58 5.51
N ALA A 332 -12.73 5.86 6.80
CA ALA A 332 -11.77 6.86 7.25
C ALA A 332 -10.34 6.52 6.79
N GLY A 333 -9.92 5.26 6.90
CA GLY A 333 -8.62 4.81 6.40
C GLY A 333 -8.48 4.93 4.88
N LEU A 334 -9.55 4.64 4.12
CA LEU A 334 -9.58 4.83 2.67
C LEU A 334 -9.52 6.32 2.27
N ALA A 335 -10.17 7.20 3.04
CA ALA A 335 -10.11 8.64 2.86
C ALA A 335 -8.69 9.19 3.12
N GLN A 336 -8.02 8.75 4.19
CA GLN A 336 -6.62 9.12 4.47
C GLN A 336 -5.66 8.69 3.33
N ARG A 337 -5.96 7.60 2.63
CA ARG A 337 -5.22 7.12 1.45
C ARG A 337 -5.64 7.81 0.15
N GLY A 338 -6.56 8.78 0.22
CA GLY A 338 -7.00 9.58 -0.92
C GLY A 338 -7.89 8.85 -1.92
N LEU A 339 -8.53 7.75 -1.51
CA LEU A 339 -9.48 7.05 -2.37
C LEU A 339 -10.91 7.58 -2.21
N LEU A 340 -11.21 8.21 -1.07
CA LEU A 340 -12.50 8.80 -0.77
C LEU A 340 -12.39 10.31 -0.60
N ALA A 341 -13.46 11.00 -0.96
CA ALA A 341 -13.67 12.43 -0.73
C ALA A 341 -14.97 12.66 0.04
N PRO A 342 -15.09 13.74 0.82
CA PRO A 342 -16.36 14.08 1.47
C PRO A 342 -17.40 14.56 0.45
N ALA A 343 -18.65 14.14 0.64
CA ALA A 343 -19.85 14.53 -0.10
C ALA A 343 -20.94 14.91 0.91
N GLY A 344 -20.91 16.16 1.39
CA GLY A 344 -21.76 16.59 2.49
C GLY A 344 -21.43 15.84 3.78
N LYS A 345 -22.37 15.02 4.28
CA LYS A 345 -22.16 14.18 5.48
C LYS A 345 -21.61 12.79 5.17
N HIS A 346 -21.44 12.47 3.90
CA HIS A 346 -21.15 11.12 3.44
C HIS A 346 -19.80 11.01 2.75
N TRP A 347 -19.24 9.81 2.70
CA TRP A 347 -18.08 9.53 1.85
C TRP A 347 -18.51 9.24 0.41
N GLN A 348 -17.66 9.56 -0.57
CA GLN A 348 -17.78 9.11 -1.95
C GLN A 348 -16.41 8.70 -2.48
N ILE A 349 -16.37 7.87 -3.52
CA ILE A 349 -15.11 7.53 -4.20
C ILE A 349 -14.63 8.77 -4.96
N ALA A 350 -13.40 9.19 -4.68
CA ALA A 350 -12.84 10.44 -5.18
C ALA A 350 -12.59 10.42 -6.69
N SER A 351 -12.22 9.26 -7.25
CA SER A 351 -11.92 9.09 -8.68
C SER A 351 -13.10 8.49 -9.43
N GLU A 352 -13.61 9.22 -10.41
CA GLU A 352 -14.65 8.71 -11.32
C GLU A 352 -14.15 7.49 -12.11
N LEU A 353 -12.89 7.48 -12.55
CA LEU A 353 -12.30 6.30 -13.20
C LEU A 353 -12.31 5.07 -12.30
N LEU A 354 -12.08 5.22 -10.99
CA LEU A 354 -12.17 4.11 -10.05
C LEU A 354 -13.62 3.62 -9.90
N VAL A 355 -14.61 4.53 -9.81
CA VAL A 355 -16.03 4.17 -9.76
C VAL A 355 -16.43 3.26 -10.93
N TYR A 356 -16.08 3.65 -12.16
CA TYR A 356 -16.45 2.88 -13.35
C TYR A 356 -15.57 1.65 -13.59
N TYR A 357 -14.30 1.68 -13.17
CA TYR A 357 -13.48 0.48 -13.13
C TYR A 357 -14.11 -0.61 -12.26
N LEU A 358 -14.64 -0.22 -11.09
CA LEU A 358 -15.28 -1.16 -10.17
C LEU A 358 -16.54 -1.82 -10.74
N VAL A 359 -17.29 -1.14 -11.63
CA VAL A 359 -18.41 -1.75 -12.38
C VAL A 359 -17.90 -2.93 -13.20
N SER A 360 -16.82 -2.74 -13.95
CA SER A 360 -16.25 -3.77 -14.81
C SER A 360 -15.62 -4.92 -14.02
N THR A 361 -15.07 -4.65 -12.85
CA THR A 361 -14.56 -5.69 -11.95
C THR A 361 -15.65 -6.39 -11.13
N GLY A 362 -16.84 -5.80 -11.01
CA GLY A 362 -17.97 -6.36 -10.26
C GLY A 362 -18.54 -7.66 -10.84
N SER A 363 -18.27 -7.96 -12.12
CA SER A 363 -18.57 -9.27 -12.73
C SER A 363 -17.49 -10.32 -12.43
N LEU A 364 -16.40 -9.93 -11.76
CA LEU A 364 -15.24 -10.75 -11.40
C LEU A 364 -15.10 -10.83 -9.87
N THR A 365 -16.20 -11.00 -9.13
CA THR A 365 -16.19 -11.35 -7.69
C THR A 365 -15.44 -12.67 -7.49
N GLY A 366 -14.12 -12.56 -7.47
CA GLY A 366 -13.19 -13.66 -7.35
C GLY A 366 -12.17 -13.25 -6.31
N GLY A 367 -12.37 -13.86 -5.15
CA GLY A 367 -11.40 -14.11 -4.10
C GLY A 367 -9.93 -13.97 -4.46
N ARG A 368 -9.06 -13.79 -3.45
CA ARG A 368 -7.71 -14.36 -3.44
C ARG A 368 -7.72 -15.75 -4.07
N LEU A 369 -8.79 -16.52 -3.88
CA LEU A 369 -9.12 -17.74 -4.62
C LEU A 369 -10.09 -17.50 -5.79
N LYS A 370 -9.73 -17.94 -7.00
CA LYS A 370 -10.62 -17.99 -8.18
C LYS A 370 -10.72 -19.41 -8.71
N LEU A 371 -11.94 -19.88 -8.93
CA LEU A 371 -12.24 -21.17 -9.53
C LEU A 371 -12.77 -20.97 -10.96
N ASP A 372 -12.08 -21.52 -11.95
CA ASP A 372 -12.55 -21.60 -13.34
C ASP A 372 -13.36 -22.90 -13.53
N PRO A 373 -14.68 -22.84 -13.77
CA PRO A 373 -15.51 -24.03 -13.95
C PRO A 373 -15.18 -24.82 -15.21
N SER A 374 -14.70 -24.15 -16.27
CA SER A 374 -14.45 -24.75 -17.59
C SER A 374 -13.12 -25.49 -17.62
N SER A 375 -12.07 -24.90 -17.04
CA SER A 375 -10.74 -25.50 -17.01
C SER A 375 -10.48 -26.33 -15.75
N ARG A 376 -11.39 -26.30 -14.78
CA ARG A 376 -11.26 -26.89 -13.44
C ARG A 376 -10.03 -26.40 -12.66
N ILE A 377 -9.59 -25.17 -12.93
CA ILE A 377 -8.39 -24.61 -12.33
C ILE A 377 -8.79 -23.70 -11.15
N LEU A 378 -8.19 -23.95 -9.98
CA LEU A 378 -8.22 -23.03 -8.86
C LEU A 378 -6.92 -22.19 -8.88
N THR A 379 -7.04 -20.88 -8.68
CA THR A 379 -5.88 -19.97 -8.54
C THR A 379 -5.95 -19.22 -7.22
N ALA A 380 -4.82 -19.15 -6.52
CA ALA A 380 -4.61 -18.28 -5.37
C ALA A 380 -3.74 -17.10 -5.79
N GLY A 381 -4.33 -15.97 -6.16
CA GLY A 381 -3.62 -14.85 -6.80
C GLY A 381 -3.00 -15.27 -8.14
N ARG A 382 -1.66 -15.34 -8.21
CA ARG A 382 -0.93 -15.85 -9.40
C ARG A 382 -0.54 -17.33 -9.30
N ARG A 383 -0.71 -17.95 -8.13
CA ARG A 383 -0.37 -19.36 -7.91
C ARG A 383 -1.50 -20.22 -8.42
N LYS A 384 -1.24 -21.05 -9.43
CA LYS A 384 -2.14 -22.13 -9.83
C LYS A 384 -2.10 -23.20 -8.74
N ILE A 385 -3.26 -23.58 -8.21
CA ILE A 385 -3.41 -24.74 -7.33
C ILE A 385 -3.78 -25.90 -8.25
N SER A 386 -2.79 -26.73 -8.55
CA SER A 386 -2.96 -27.99 -9.28
C SER A 386 -3.45 -29.10 -8.34
N ASP A 387 -3.91 -30.21 -8.92
CA ASP A 387 -4.15 -31.47 -8.21
C ASP A 387 -5.35 -31.48 -7.24
N LEU A 388 -6.43 -30.77 -7.58
CA LEU A 388 -7.72 -30.98 -6.93
C LEU A 388 -8.30 -32.33 -7.36
N THR A 389 -8.74 -33.14 -6.40
CA THR A 389 -9.52 -34.34 -6.74
C THR A 389 -10.91 -33.94 -7.24
N ASP A 390 -11.60 -34.85 -7.91
CA ASP A 390 -12.98 -34.59 -8.38
C ASP A 390 -13.90 -34.16 -7.24
N MET A 391 -13.76 -34.79 -6.07
CA MET A 391 -14.57 -34.46 -4.91
C MET A 391 -14.22 -33.08 -4.35
N GLU A 392 -12.93 -32.76 -4.20
CA GLU A 392 -12.50 -31.44 -3.72
C GLU A 392 -12.96 -30.32 -4.65
N PHE A 393 -12.93 -30.56 -5.96
CA PHE A 393 -13.43 -29.63 -6.96
C PHE A 393 -14.93 -29.40 -6.81
N ARG A 394 -15.74 -30.44 -6.66
CA ARG A 394 -17.21 -30.32 -6.48
C ARG A 394 -17.56 -29.60 -5.18
N ILE A 395 -16.85 -29.89 -4.08
CA ILE A 395 -17.01 -29.16 -2.81
C ILE A 395 -16.70 -27.68 -3.02
N LEU A 396 -15.55 -27.37 -3.61
CA LEU A 396 -15.17 -25.99 -3.91
C LEU A 396 -16.21 -25.30 -4.80
N GLN A 397 -16.70 -25.96 -5.85
CA GLN A 397 -17.75 -25.42 -6.72
C GLN A 397 -19.01 -25.05 -5.95
N TYR A 398 -19.48 -25.91 -5.05
CA TYR A 398 -20.64 -25.64 -4.21
C TYR A 398 -20.40 -24.49 -3.22
N LEU A 399 -19.21 -24.43 -2.60
CA LEU A 399 -18.81 -23.34 -1.72
C LEU A 399 -18.68 -22.00 -2.47
N PHE A 400 -18.11 -22.00 -3.69
CA PHE A 400 -17.98 -20.82 -4.54
C PHE A 400 -19.34 -20.31 -5.05
N ALA A 401 -20.32 -21.19 -5.22
CA ALA A 401 -21.69 -20.80 -5.53
C ALA A 401 -22.44 -20.20 -4.33
N ASN A 402 -21.97 -20.47 -3.11
CA ASN A 402 -22.60 -20.04 -1.86
C ASN A 402 -21.61 -19.31 -0.93
N PRO A 403 -20.96 -18.22 -1.38
CA PRO A 403 -19.97 -17.52 -0.58
C PRO A 403 -20.62 -16.88 0.65
N GLN A 404 -19.92 -16.94 1.79
CA GLN A 404 -20.33 -16.38 3.08
C GLN A 404 -21.61 -16.99 3.67
N ALA A 405 -22.27 -17.94 3.01
CA ALA A 405 -23.39 -18.67 3.57
C ALA A 405 -22.91 -19.63 4.67
N ARG A 406 -23.70 -19.77 5.74
CA ARG A 406 -23.51 -20.85 6.72
C ARG A 406 -24.13 -22.10 6.13
N LEU A 407 -23.29 -23.01 5.65
CA LEU A 407 -23.72 -24.27 5.07
C LEU A 407 -23.52 -25.36 6.11
N SER A 408 -24.58 -26.11 6.42
CA SER A 408 -24.43 -27.25 7.32
C SER A 408 -23.63 -28.35 6.61
N SER A 409 -22.97 -29.23 7.39
CA SER A 409 -22.28 -30.39 6.81
C SER A 409 -23.23 -31.25 5.98
N THR A 410 -24.48 -31.38 6.41
CA THR A 410 -25.55 -32.09 5.70
C THR A 410 -25.86 -31.43 4.35
N ASP A 411 -26.06 -30.10 4.33
CA ASP A 411 -26.35 -29.38 3.08
C ASP A 411 -25.22 -29.54 2.06
N ILE A 412 -23.96 -29.50 2.52
CA ILE A 412 -22.81 -29.70 1.64
C ILE A 412 -22.79 -31.13 1.10
N ILE A 413 -23.04 -32.14 1.94
CA ILE A 413 -23.04 -33.54 1.51
C ILE A 413 -24.14 -33.79 0.47
N GLU A 414 -25.38 -33.37 0.76
CA GLU A 414 -26.53 -33.60 -0.13
C GLU A 414 -26.38 -32.94 -1.51
N ASN A 415 -25.79 -31.76 -1.57
CA ASN A 415 -25.62 -31.03 -2.82
C ASN A 415 -24.39 -31.47 -3.62
N VAL A 416 -23.37 -32.00 -2.94
CA VAL A 416 -22.11 -32.40 -3.57
C VAL A 416 -22.11 -33.89 -3.96
N TRP A 417 -22.70 -34.80 -3.17
CA TRP A 417 -22.76 -36.25 -3.46
C TRP A 417 -24.13 -36.63 -4.05
N GLN A 418 -24.24 -36.67 -5.38
CA GLN A 418 -25.52 -36.84 -6.11
C GLN A 418 -25.83 -38.28 -6.56
N SER A 419 -25.06 -39.29 -6.14
CA SER A 419 -25.30 -40.69 -6.50
C SER A 419 -25.85 -41.47 -5.31
N VAL A 420 -26.98 -42.16 -5.49
CA VAL A 420 -27.63 -43.00 -4.46
C VAL A 420 -26.71 -44.13 -3.96
N THR A 421 -25.70 -44.54 -4.74
CA THR A 421 -24.67 -45.51 -4.33
C THR A 421 -23.60 -44.95 -3.38
N ASP A 422 -23.48 -43.63 -3.21
CA ASP A 422 -22.51 -43.02 -2.28
C ASP A 422 -23.14 -42.73 -0.90
N ILE A 423 -24.45 -42.49 -0.81
CA ILE A 423 -25.09 -41.92 0.40
C ILE A 423 -25.21 -42.96 1.54
N GLU A 424 -25.32 -44.25 1.25
CA GLU A 424 -25.40 -45.30 2.27
C GLU A 424 -24.05 -45.66 2.92
N TYR A 425 -22.92 -45.20 2.37
CA TYR A 425 -21.56 -45.53 2.83
C TYR A 425 -20.62 -44.33 3.01
N VAL A 426 -21.09 -43.09 2.90
CA VAL A 426 -20.25 -41.91 3.20
C VAL A 426 -20.03 -41.84 4.72
N ASP A 427 -18.79 -42.14 5.12
CA ASP A 427 -18.30 -41.84 6.46
C ASP A 427 -18.61 -40.36 6.79
N PRO A 428 -19.29 -40.05 7.91
CA PRO A 428 -19.52 -38.68 8.36
C PRO A 428 -18.23 -37.83 8.45
N ASN A 429 -17.06 -38.47 8.51
CA ASN A 429 -15.75 -37.83 8.52
C ASN A 429 -15.18 -37.55 7.11
N ALA A 430 -15.76 -38.08 6.04
CA ALA A 430 -15.27 -37.91 4.67
C ALA A 430 -15.26 -36.43 4.24
N LEU A 431 -16.34 -35.69 4.53
CA LEU A 431 -16.37 -34.24 4.28
C LEU A 431 -15.25 -33.52 5.03
N GLN A 432 -14.98 -33.91 6.28
CA GLN A 432 -13.95 -33.28 7.09
C GLN A 432 -12.55 -33.52 6.52
N VAL A 433 -12.28 -34.74 6.02
CA VAL A 433 -11.02 -35.09 5.34
C VAL A 433 -10.83 -34.25 4.07
N HIS A 434 -11.87 -34.14 3.24
CA HIS A 434 -11.79 -33.30 2.04
C HIS A 434 -11.60 -31.82 2.38
N ILE A 435 -12.33 -31.28 3.37
CA ILE A 435 -12.13 -29.90 3.82
C ILE A 435 -10.72 -29.70 4.37
N ALA A 436 -10.17 -30.66 5.11
CA ALA A 436 -8.78 -30.59 5.57
C ALA A 436 -7.78 -30.59 4.41
N ASN A 437 -7.98 -31.44 3.41
CA ASN A 437 -7.13 -31.48 2.21
C ASN A 437 -7.22 -30.17 1.41
N ILE A 438 -8.43 -29.65 1.20
CA ILE A 438 -8.66 -28.37 0.54
C ILE A 438 -7.95 -27.26 1.31
N ARG A 439 -8.10 -27.21 2.65
CA ARG A 439 -7.41 -26.23 3.49
C ARG A 439 -5.89 -26.30 3.35
N ARG A 440 -5.30 -27.50 3.27
CA ARG A 440 -3.85 -27.65 3.01
C ARG A 440 -3.40 -27.04 1.68
N LYS A 441 -4.30 -26.98 0.68
CA LYS A 441 -4.02 -26.43 -0.65
C LYS A 441 -4.28 -24.92 -0.73
N ILE A 442 -5.32 -24.43 -0.08
CA ILE A 442 -5.82 -23.05 -0.26
C ILE A 442 -5.46 -22.10 0.89
N GLU A 443 -5.25 -22.61 2.11
CA GLU A 443 -5.00 -21.77 3.29
C GLU A 443 -3.50 -21.48 3.44
N PRO A 444 -3.11 -20.26 3.88
CA PRO A 444 -1.74 -19.98 4.29
C PRO A 444 -1.31 -20.84 5.49
N LEU A 445 -2.21 -21.03 6.47
CA LEU A 445 -2.02 -21.89 7.64
C LEU A 445 -3.26 -22.79 7.80
N PRO A 446 -3.18 -24.09 7.48
CA PRO A 446 -4.36 -24.97 7.45
C PRO A 446 -5.07 -25.15 8.80
N HIS A 447 -4.34 -24.97 9.91
CA HIS A 447 -4.84 -25.06 11.28
C HIS A 447 -5.46 -23.73 11.77
N GLN A 448 -5.29 -22.64 11.04
CA GLN A 448 -5.93 -21.33 11.27
C GLN A 448 -6.65 -20.88 9.98
N PRO A 449 -7.70 -21.60 9.56
CA PRO A 449 -8.28 -21.39 8.25
C PRO A 449 -8.99 -20.03 8.16
N LYS A 450 -8.72 -19.31 7.08
CA LYS A 450 -9.40 -18.05 6.74
C LYS A 450 -10.41 -18.27 5.61
N HIS A 451 -10.14 -19.13 4.65
CA HIS A 451 -11.02 -19.33 3.49
C HIS A 451 -12.19 -20.26 3.77
N ILE A 452 -11.97 -21.42 4.39
CA ILE A 452 -13.05 -22.32 4.78
C ILE A 452 -13.09 -22.36 6.29
N VAL A 453 -14.01 -21.63 6.91
CA VAL A 453 -14.08 -21.53 8.38
C VAL A 453 -15.11 -22.50 8.94
N THR A 454 -14.71 -23.25 9.97
CA THR A 454 -15.63 -24.13 10.69
C THR A 454 -16.58 -23.27 11.52
N TRP A 455 -17.87 -23.42 11.27
CA TRP A 455 -18.91 -22.87 12.12
C TRP A 455 -19.37 -23.94 13.11
N ARG A 456 -19.20 -23.66 14.41
CA ARG A 456 -19.60 -24.55 15.50
C ARG A 456 -21.04 -24.22 15.89
N GLY A 457 -21.94 -25.18 15.74
CA GLY A 457 -23.39 -25.07 15.98
C GLY A 457 -24.04 -26.47 15.87
N ASN A 458 -25.36 -26.56 16.08
CA ASN A 458 -26.13 -27.76 15.78
C ASN A 458 -27.30 -27.42 14.83
N PRO A 459 -27.27 -27.85 13.56
CA PRO A 459 -26.17 -28.59 12.93
C PRO A 459 -24.93 -27.70 12.71
N GLY A 460 -23.74 -28.30 12.81
CA GLY A 460 -22.48 -27.61 12.52
C GLY A 460 -22.18 -27.59 11.02
N GLY A 461 -21.14 -26.87 10.61
CA GLY A 461 -20.76 -26.86 9.20
C GLY A 461 -19.62 -25.91 8.86
N TYR A 462 -19.65 -25.39 7.63
CA TYR A 462 -18.58 -24.59 7.06
C TYR A 462 -19.12 -23.32 6.41
N GLN A 463 -18.31 -22.28 6.47
CA GLN A 463 -18.58 -21.01 5.81
C GLN A 463 -17.38 -20.66 4.94
N PHE A 464 -17.63 -20.42 3.66
CA PHE A 464 -16.59 -20.12 2.69
C PHE A 464 -16.41 -18.62 2.48
N PHE A 465 -15.16 -18.16 2.49
CA PHE A 465 -14.73 -16.80 2.26
C PHE A 465 -13.68 -16.80 1.15
N PRO A 466 -14.05 -16.52 -0.12
CA PRO A 466 -13.14 -16.57 -1.26
C PRO A 466 -11.85 -15.73 -1.09
N GLU A 467 -11.94 -14.65 -0.32
CA GLU A 467 -10.86 -13.70 -0.01
C GLU A 467 -10.21 -13.93 1.37
N GLY A 468 -10.81 -14.78 2.21
CA GLY A 468 -10.46 -14.99 3.61
C GLY A 468 -11.53 -14.44 4.57
N LYS A 469 -11.65 -15.00 5.77
CA LYS A 469 -12.56 -14.51 6.80
C LYS A 469 -11.93 -13.25 7.42
N PRO A 470 -12.66 -12.14 7.52
CA PRO A 470 -12.18 -10.94 8.20
C PRO A 470 -11.70 -11.25 9.61
N GLY A 471 -10.60 -10.60 10.03
CA GLY A 471 -10.21 -10.59 11.43
C GLY A 471 -11.32 -9.98 12.28
N LYS A 472 -11.51 -10.49 13.50
CA LYS A 472 -12.35 -9.81 14.48
C LYS A 472 -11.64 -8.58 15.03
#